data_AF-A0A957S972-F1
#
_entry.id   AF-A0A957S972-F1
#
_cell.length_a   1.000
_cell.length_b   1.000
_cell.length_c   1.000
_cell.angle_alpha   90.00
_cell.angle_beta   90.00
_cell.angle_gamma   90.00
#
_symmetry.space_group_name_H-M   'P 1'
#
loop_
_entity.id
_entity.type
_entity.pdbx_description
1 polymer ?
#
loop_
_entity_poly.entity_id
_entity_poly.type
_entity_poly.pdbx_seq_one_letter_code
_entity_poly.pdbx_strand_id
1 'polypeptide(L)' 'DEPTGNLDSKTADRIYHLFEMLARQGKTIVMVTHDADLARRAQRSITIADGQIVDDCLNRTKGRSSSRHTTIVYRERAI' A
#
# COMPACT_ATOMS: atom_id res chain seq x y z
N ASP A 1 1.58 -4.21 10.48
CA ASP A 1 0.11 -4.19 10.39
C ASP A 1 -0.32 -2.80 10.81
N GLU A 2 -1.07 -2.08 9.97
CA GLU A 2 -1.44 -0.66 10.13
C GLU A 2 -0.34 0.30 10.67
N PRO A 3 0.76 0.53 9.94
CA PRO A 3 1.88 1.36 10.43
C PRO A 3 1.54 2.84 10.67
N THR A 4 0.34 3.28 10.27
CA THR A 4 -0.10 4.69 10.32
C THR A 4 -1.41 4.93 11.07
N GLY A 5 -2.05 3.91 11.65
CA GLY A 5 -3.39 3.99 12.27
C GLY A 5 -3.52 4.91 13.49
N ASN A 6 -2.42 5.47 14.01
CA ASN A 6 -2.40 6.42 15.13
C ASN A 6 -1.45 7.62 14.90
N LEU A 7 -1.11 7.89 13.63
CA LEU A 7 -0.22 9.00 13.28
C LEU A 7 -1.03 10.16 12.69
N ASP A 8 -0.56 11.38 12.92
CA ASP A 8 -1.07 12.53 12.18
C ASP A 8 -0.73 12.40 10.68
N SER A 9 -1.51 13.06 9.83
CA SER A 9 -1.39 12.95 8.38
C SER A 9 0.01 13.26 7.84
N LYS A 10 0.74 14.24 8.44
CA LYS A 10 2.09 14.59 8.00
C LYS A 10 3.10 13.51 8.36
N THR A 11 2.97 12.91 9.54
CA THR A 11 3.85 11.82 9.96
C THR A 11 3.56 10.55 9.17
N ALA A 12 2.29 10.24 8.91
CA ALA A 12 1.90 9.13 8.03
C ALA A 12 2.51 9.28 6.62
N ASP A 13 2.44 10.47 6.02
CA ASP A 13 3.04 10.75 4.71
C ASP A 13 4.56 10.53 4.67
N ARG A 14 5.28 10.88 5.74
CA ARG A 14 6.73 10.61 5.83
C ARG A 14 7.03 9.11 5.86
N ILE A 15 6.25 8.34 6.61
CA ILE A 15 6.36 6.88 6.65
C ILE A 15 6.10 6.27 5.26
N TYR A 16 5.10 6.77 4.53
CA TYR A 16 4.82 6.32 3.18
C TYR A 16 5.97 6.63 2.20
N HIS A 17 6.56 7.83 2.28
CA HIS A 17 7.72 8.15 1.46
C HIS A 17 8.94 7.28 1.75
N LEU A 18 9.13 6.89 3.02
CA LEU A 18 10.16 5.91 3.38
C LEU A 18 9.90 4.56 2.69
N PHE A 19 8.66 4.07 2.71
CA PHE A 19 8.31 2.82 2.03
C PHE A 19 8.48 2.90 0.51
N GLU A 20 8.08 4.02 -0.11
CA GLU A 20 8.32 4.27 -1.54
C GLU A 20 9.82 4.23 -1.87
N MET A 21 10.67 4.82 -1.03
CA MET A 21 12.12 4.78 -1.20
C MET A 21 12.67 3.36 -1.07
N LEU A 22 12.28 2.61 -0.05
CA LEU A 22 12.72 1.23 0.14
C LEU A 22 12.28 0.33 -1.02
N ALA A 23 11.06 0.54 -1.53
CA ALA A 23 10.58 -0.14 -2.72
C ALA A 23 11.45 0.18 -3.94
N ARG A 24 11.80 1.45 -4.17
CA ARG A 24 12.73 1.85 -5.24
C ARG A 24 14.13 1.23 -5.09
N GLN A 25 14.56 0.95 -3.87
CA GLN A 25 15.86 0.31 -3.57
C GLN A 25 15.88 -1.20 -3.73
N GLY A 26 14.77 -1.82 -4.13
CA GLY A 26 14.76 -3.26 -4.33
C GLY A 26 14.08 -4.06 -3.22
N LYS A 27 13.30 -3.43 -2.33
CA LYS A 27 12.60 -4.12 -1.24
C LYS A 27 11.13 -4.32 -1.57
N THR A 28 10.62 -5.52 -1.34
CA THR A 28 9.17 -5.76 -1.40
C THR A 28 8.55 -5.31 -0.08
N ILE A 29 7.49 -4.50 -0.15
CA ILE A 29 6.83 -3.95 1.04
C ILE A 29 5.39 -4.48 1.07
N VAL A 30 5.00 -5.12 2.15
CA VAL A 30 3.60 -5.51 2.36
C VAL A 30 3.11 -4.76 3.58
N MET A 31 2.01 -4.02 3.42
CA MET A 31 1.41 -3.26 4.50
C MET A 31 -0.11 -3.42 4.51
N VAL A 32 -0.68 -3.23 5.68
CA VAL A 32 -2.12 -3.21 5.92
C VAL A 32 -2.50 -1.76 6.21
N THR A 33 -3.58 -1.27 5.65
CA THR A 33 -4.18 0.01 6.04
C THR A 33 -5.66 0.07 5.69
N HIS A 34 -6.41 0.84 6.46
CA HIS A 34 -7.76 1.27 6.14
C HIS A 34 -7.81 2.55 5.27
N ASP A 35 -6.67 3.20 5.02
CA ASP A 35 -6.55 4.42 4.23
C ASP A 35 -6.65 4.13 2.70
N ALA A 36 -7.78 4.50 2.11
CA ALA A 36 -8.05 4.31 0.69
C ALA A 36 -7.15 5.19 -0.21
N ASP A 37 -6.68 6.34 0.26
CA ASP A 37 -5.84 7.25 -0.52
C ASP A 37 -4.44 6.67 -0.64
N LEU A 38 -3.95 6.08 0.44
CA LEU A 38 -2.71 5.33 0.43
C LEU A 38 -2.79 4.11 -0.50
N ALA A 39 -3.88 3.34 -0.41
CA ALA A 39 -4.08 2.17 -1.27
C ALA A 39 -4.00 2.52 -2.76
N ARG A 40 -4.52 3.69 -3.17
CA ARG A 40 -4.44 4.19 -4.56
C ARG A 40 -3.03 4.62 -4.99
N ARG A 41 -2.17 5.00 -4.04
CA ARG A 41 -0.76 5.37 -4.32
C ARG A 41 0.15 4.15 -4.48
N ALA A 42 -0.19 3.03 -3.86
CA ALA A 42 0.57 1.78 -3.97
C ALA A 42 0.48 1.18 -5.37
N GLN A 43 1.48 0.39 -5.78
CA GLN A 43 1.49 -0.27 -7.11
C GLN A 43 0.43 -1.36 -7.26
N ARG A 44 0.08 -2.04 -6.16
CA ARG A 44 -0.98 -3.05 -6.10
C ARG A 44 -1.77 -2.86 -4.82
N SER A 45 -3.08 -2.92 -4.89
CA SER A 45 -3.95 -2.93 -3.73
C SER A 45 -4.83 -4.16 -3.77
N ILE A 46 -4.93 -4.85 -2.63
CA ILE A 46 -5.77 -6.03 -2.47
C ILE A 46 -6.78 -5.71 -1.39
N THR A 47 -8.07 -5.81 -1.69
CA THR A 47 -9.12 -5.66 -0.68
C THR A 47 -9.55 -7.03 -0.23
N ILE A 48 -9.66 -7.22 1.08
CA ILE A 48 -10.16 -8.46 1.67
C ILE A 48 -11.38 -8.12 2.54
N ALA A 49 -12.41 -8.94 2.42
CA ALA A 49 -13.58 -8.90 3.26
C ALA A 49 -13.94 -10.34 3.65
N ASP A 50 -14.27 -10.56 4.92
CA ASP A 50 -14.65 -11.87 5.46
C ASP A 50 -13.63 -12.98 5.12
N GLY A 51 -12.33 -12.66 5.19
CA GLY A 51 -11.24 -13.60 4.89
C GLY A 51 -11.06 -13.93 3.40
N GLN A 52 -11.80 -13.27 2.50
CA GLN A 52 -11.72 -13.48 1.05
C GLN A 52 -11.21 -12.25 0.31
N ILE A 53 -10.41 -12.46 -0.74
CA ILE A 53 -10.03 -11.39 -1.65
C ILE A 53 -11.25 -11.00 -2.47
N VAL A 54 -11.70 -9.75 -2.30
CA VAL A 54 -12.85 -9.19 -3.01
C VAL A 54 -12.44 -8.20 -4.10
N ASP A 55 -11.20 -7.70 -4.07
CA ASP A 55 -10.64 -6.86 -5.12
C ASP A 55 -9.11 -6.99 -5.20
N ASP A 56 -8.56 -6.89 -6.40
CA ASP A 56 -7.12 -6.92 -6.68
C ASP A 56 -6.79 -5.96 -7.84
N CYS A 57 -6.33 -4.77 -7.46
CA CYS A 57 -6.08 -3.66 -8.37
C CYS A 57 -4.57 -3.44 -8.56
N LEU A 58 -4.11 -3.50 -9.82
CA LEU A 58 -2.79 -3.02 -10.21
C LEU A 58 -2.86 -1.54 -10.61
N ASN A 59 -2.39 -0.67 -9.72
CA ASN A 59 -2.32 0.76 -10.00
C ASN A 59 -1.09 1.01 -10.88
N ARG A 60 -1.34 1.20 -12.17
CA ARG A 60 -0.28 1.47 -13.14
C ARG A 60 0.27 2.89 -12.93
N THR A 61 1.32 3.01 -12.11
CA THR A 61 2.07 4.26 -12.03
C THR A 61 2.73 4.54 -13.39
N LYS A 62 2.53 5.73 -13.94
CA LYS A 62 3.09 6.13 -15.23
C LYS A 62 4.63 6.26 -15.10
N GLY A 63 5.37 5.19 -15.35
CA GLY A 63 6.83 5.19 -15.37
C GLY A 63 7.40 3.82 -15.75
N ARG A 64 8.19 3.74 -16.82
CA ARG A 64 8.70 2.50 -17.42
C ARG A 64 9.85 1.86 -16.63
N SER A 65 9.86 0.53 -16.67
CA SER A 65 10.99 -0.43 -16.60
C SER A 65 11.54 -0.89 -15.23
N SER A 66 11.31 -2.19 -14.98
CA SER A 66 12.26 -3.17 -14.43
C SER A 66 12.76 -3.02 -12.98
N SER A 67 11.83 -3.02 -12.01
CA SER A 67 11.98 -3.87 -10.81
C SER A 67 10.69 -3.83 -9.98
N ARG A 68 9.98 -4.97 -9.93
CA ARG A 68 8.63 -5.11 -9.36
C ARG A 68 8.66 -5.14 -7.83
N HIS A 69 8.91 -3.99 -7.21
CA HIS A 69 8.84 -3.85 -5.76
C HIS A 69 7.43 -3.48 -5.34
N THR A 70 6.65 -4.54 -5.14
CA THR A 70 5.21 -4.45 -4.90
C THR A 70 5.00 -3.90 -3.50
N THR A 71 4.43 -2.70 -3.39
CA THR A 71 3.73 -2.27 -2.18
C THR A 71 2.33 -2.88 -2.26
N ILE A 72 2.01 -3.85 -1.40
CA ILE A 72 0.66 -4.39 -1.26
C ILE A 72 0.00 -3.68 -0.09
N VAL A 73 -1.16 -3.08 -0.34
CA VAL A 73 -2.03 -2.55 0.70
C VAL A 73 -3.22 -3.47 0.86
N TYR A 74 -3.34 -4.10 2.03
CA TYR A 74 -4.52 -4.85 2.47
C TYR A 74 -5.46 -3.93 3.24
N ARG A 75 -6.74 -3.91 2.85
CA ARG A 75 -7.83 -3.23 3.55
C ARG A 75 -8.80 -4.28 4.07
N GLU A 76 -9.00 -4.34 5.37
CA GLU A 76 -10.08 -5.11 6.00
C GLU A 76 -11.33 -4.24 6.08
N ARG A 77 -12.44 -4.73 5.53
CA ARG A 77 -13.77 -4.16 5.82
C ARG A 77 -14.42 -5.02 6.90
N ALA A 78 -14.48 -4.53 8.13
CA ALA A 78 -15.47 -5.01 9.08
C ALA A 78 -16.84 -4.43 8.67
N ILE A 79 -17.85 -5.29 8.63
CA ILE A 79 -19.26 -4.94 8.34
C ILE A 79 -19.80 -4.05 9.47
#